data_AF-A0A928MS87-F1
#
_entry.id   AF-A0A928MS87-F1
#
_cell.length_a   1.000
_cell.length_b   1.000
_cell.length_c   1.000
_cell.angle_alpha   90.00
_cell.angle_beta   90.00
_cell.angle_gamma   90.00
#
_symmetry.space_group_name_H-M   'P 1'
#
loop_
_entity.id
_entity.type
_entity.pdbx_description
1 polymer ?
#
loop_
_entity_poly.entity_id
_entity_poly.type
_entity_poly.pdbx_seq_one_letter_code
_entity_poly.pdbx_strand_id
1 'polypeptide(L)'
;MKKPDRQTLFLWGRRVLIYLIGLFLVAAGVVFSARSSLGVSPVSSLGNVLYLIARDLGAPAIVNLGNCTTAVFCLYLLAELVILGRDFKLSMLLQIAVALLFGQLVNLATAVLFFLPEPGSYAVQMLYLLISIPLVAGGILLYLTPNLFPMPGEGLSLAIAKKSGCSVGTAKTIFDCSVVVLSVIASLIYFRALVGVREGTVICAMLVGFVLRLLQKALQKPLLRFVARESKVNRALLAASQGYLTDLTGKPKILITIGREFGSGGHEIGRLLAEKLGIAFYDRQIDRVAAQQCGMPLNKVEELNRHMEREVVRDFREAAYAMSSSALSPEEQLFVAQSSVIRQIAAGGESCVIVGRCADYVLYDDPNCFRIFVHARPDVRIKRTMAVFSLEEEEARRQVENTDRARARHYKRFTGREYGKQEYYHLGVDSGMLGTEESVEVIVDVLRRWCDVRGSHPLYALARENLPGELK
;
A
#
# COMPACT_ATOMS: atom_id res chain seq x y z
N MET A 1 22.96 -3.11 -20.07
CA MET A 1 22.42 -3.47 -18.74
C MET A 1 23.36 -2.93 -17.66
N LYS A 2 22.96 -1.90 -16.89
CA LYS A 2 23.79 -1.37 -15.79
C LYS A 2 23.82 -2.40 -14.65
N LYS A 3 25.01 -2.77 -14.16
CA LYS A 3 25.17 -3.64 -12.99
C LYS A 3 24.41 -3.04 -11.80
N PRO A 4 23.58 -3.82 -11.08
CA PRO A 4 22.92 -3.32 -9.89
C PRO A 4 23.96 -2.91 -8.84
N ASP A 5 23.80 -1.71 -8.30
CA ASP A 5 24.65 -1.14 -7.25
C ASP A 5 24.72 -2.09 -6.02
N ARG A 6 25.92 -2.29 -5.44
CA ARG A 6 26.19 -3.21 -4.32
C ARG A 6 25.24 -2.98 -3.12
N GLN A 7 24.84 -1.73 -2.88
CA GLN A 7 23.88 -1.40 -1.83
C GLN A 7 22.46 -1.91 -2.13
N THR A 8 22.10 -1.96 -3.42
CA THR A 8 20.81 -2.50 -3.89
C THR A 8 20.75 -4.02 -3.68
N LEU A 9 21.84 -4.73 -3.98
CA LEU A 9 21.98 -6.17 -3.75
C LEU A 9 21.90 -6.53 -2.26
N PHE A 10 22.60 -5.79 -1.40
CA PHE A 10 22.60 -6.02 0.04
C PHE A 10 21.21 -5.83 0.67
N LEU A 11 20.46 -4.83 0.20
CA LEU A 11 19.10 -4.56 0.65
C LEU A 11 18.11 -5.63 0.17
N TRP A 12 18.21 -6.07 -1.09
CA TRP A 12 17.45 -7.21 -1.59
C TRP A 12 17.73 -8.46 -0.74
N GLY A 13 18.98 -8.68 -0.35
CA GLY A 13 19.36 -9.75 0.59
C GLY A 13 18.61 -9.67 1.92
N ARG A 14 18.49 -8.48 2.53
CA ARG A 14 17.73 -8.28 3.78
C ARG A 14 16.23 -8.54 3.62
N ARG A 15 15.64 -8.09 2.51
CA ARG A 15 14.22 -8.33 2.20
C ARG A 15 13.93 -9.82 2.04
N VAL A 16 14.75 -10.52 1.27
CA VAL A 16 14.65 -11.96 1.08
C VAL A 16 14.88 -12.70 2.40
N LEU A 17 15.89 -12.31 3.18
CA LEU A 17 16.17 -12.93 4.48
C LEU A 17 14.97 -12.84 5.43
N ILE A 18 14.39 -11.65 5.60
CA ILE A 18 13.22 -11.47 6.48
C ILE A 18 11.99 -12.20 5.95
N TYR A 19 11.82 -12.22 4.63
CA TYR A 19 10.76 -12.99 3.99
C TYR A 19 10.89 -14.48 4.31
N LEU A 20 12.09 -15.05 4.17
CA LEU A 20 12.37 -16.46 4.47
C LEU A 20 12.20 -16.78 5.97
N ILE A 21 12.67 -15.91 6.86
CA ILE A 21 12.45 -16.06 8.31
C ILE A 21 10.95 -16.04 8.63
N GLY A 22 10.20 -15.12 8.02
CA GLY A 22 8.76 -15.03 8.18
C GLY A 22 8.05 -16.31 7.74
N LEU A 23 8.36 -16.82 6.53
CA LEU A 23 7.80 -18.07 6.04
C LEU A 23 8.12 -19.26 6.96
N PHE A 24 9.35 -19.36 7.48
CA PHE A 24 9.73 -20.43 8.40
C PHE A 24 8.99 -20.35 9.73
N LEU A 25 8.77 -19.15 10.28
CA LEU A 25 7.98 -18.97 11.51
C LEU A 25 6.52 -19.36 11.32
N VAL A 26 5.92 -19.01 10.17
CA VAL A 26 4.57 -19.50 9.81
C VAL A 26 4.57 -21.02 9.73
N ALA A 27 5.55 -21.62 9.06
CA ALA A 27 5.66 -23.07 8.92
C ALA A 27 5.80 -23.78 10.29
N ALA A 28 6.63 -23.27 11.19
CA ALA A 28 6.77 -23.77 12.55
C ALA A 28 5.46 -23.66 13.34
N GLY A 29 4.77 -22.52 13.23
CA GLY A 29 3.45 -22.32 13.84
C GLY A 29 2.42 -23.35 13.34
N VAL A 30 2.38 -23.61 12.03
CA VAL A 30 1.52 -24.67 11.46
C VAL A 30 1.84 -26.03 12.08
N VAL A 31 3.12 -26.41 12.20
CA VAL A 31 3.52 -27.68 12.81
C VAL A 31 3.12 -27.78 14.29
N PHE A 32 3.31 -26.73 15.09
CA PHE A 32 2.85 -26.68 16.49
C PHE A 32 1.34 -26.89 16.60
N SER A 33 0.57 -26.17 15.78
CA SER A 33 -0.89 -26.31 15.77
C SER A 33 -1.34 -27.70 15.32
N ALA A 34 -0.69 -28.29 14.31
CA ALA A 34 -1.02 -29.63 13.82
C ALA A 34 -0.74 -30.69 14.90
N ARG A 35 0.40 -30.58 15.59
CA ARG A 35 0.75 -31.46 16.72
C ARG A 35 -0.16 -31.31 17.93
N SER A 36 -0.84 -30.17 18.10
CA SER A 36 -1.78 -29.98 19.22
C SER A 36 -2.98 -30.93 19.15
N SER A 37 -3.32 -31.47 17.98
CA SER A 37 -4.54 -32.26 17.75
C SER A 37 -5.85 -31.53 18.07
N LEU A 38 -5.81 -30.21 18.32
CA LEU A 38 -6.98 -29.33 18.50
C LEU A 38 -7.39 -28.64 17.20
N GLY A 39 -6.67 -28.89 16.11
CA GLY A 39 -6.86 -28.24 14.82
C GLY A 39 -5.78 -27.22 14.51
N VAL A 40 -5.84 -26.70 13.29
CA VAL A 40 -4.85 -25.76 12.73
C VAL A 40 -5.52 -24.48 12.25
N SER A 41 -4.73 -23.50 11.80
CA SER A 41 -5.28 -22.28 11.19
C SER A 41 -6.19 -22.60 9.97
N PRO A 42 -7.25 -21.80 9.72
CA PRO A 42 -8.20 -22.06 8.62
C PRO A 42 -7.55 -22.31 7.26
N VAL A 43 -6.57 -21.51 6.86
CA VAL A 43 -5.89 -21.65 5.55
C VAL A 43 -5.15 -22.98 5.39
N SER A 44 -4.72 -23.59 6.49
CA SER A 44 -3.96 -24.85 6.52
C SER A 44 -4.82 -26.07 6.85
N SER A 45 -6.11 -25.90 7.18
CA SER A 45 -6.95 -26.99 7.69
C SER A 45 -7.15 -28.10 6.67
N LEU A 46 -7.33 -27.75 5.39
CA LEU A 46 -7.56 -28.73 4.34
C LEU A 46 -6.31 -29.57 4.06
N GLY A 47 -5.14 -28.93 4.02
CA GLY A 47 -3.86 -29.62 3.88
C GLY A 47 -3.59 -30.59 5.05
N ASN A 48 -3.93 -30.19 6.27
CA ASN A 48 -3.80 -31.03 7.46
C ASN A 48 -4.74 -32.26 7.41
N VAL A 49 -6.02 -32.08 7.06
CA VAL A 49 -6.97 -33.19 6.94
C VAL A 49 -6.53 -34.17 5.85
N LEU A 50 -6.13 -33.68 4.67
CA LEU A 50 -5.65 -34.53 3.59
C LEU A 50 -4.37 -35.30 3.96
N TYR A 51 -3.45 -34.68 4.70
CA TYR A 51 -2.29 -35.36 5.26
C TYR A 51 -2.68 -36.49 6.21
N LEU A 52 -3.63 -36.25 7.12
CA LEU A 52 -4.09 -37.26 8.08
C LEU A 52 -4.79 -38.43 7.37
N ILE A 53 -5.62 -38.17 6.36
CA ILE A 53 -6.25 -39.20 5.52
C ILE A 53 -5.18 -40.02 4.81
N ALA A 54 -4.21 -39.37 4.15
CA ALA A 54 -3.15 -40.07 3.43
C ALA A 54 -2.30 -40.94 4.35
N ARG A 55 -1.99 -40.46 5.57
CA ARG A 55 -1.26 -41.22 6.58
C ARG A 55 -2.03 -42.46 7.03
N ASP A 56 -3.36 -42.33 7.23
CA ASP A 56 -4.22 -43.45 7.62
C ASP A 56 -4.33 -44.52 6.52
N LEU A 57 -4.33 -44.11 5.25
CA LEU A 57 -4.26 -44.99 4.08
C LEU A 57 -2.90 -45.66 3.86
N GLY A 58 -1.91 -45.44 4.74
CA GLY A 58 -0.57 -46.01 4.60
C GLY A 58 0.24 -45.39 3.44
N ALA A 59 -0.02 -44.12 3.10
CA ALA A 59 0.71 -43.44 2.05
C ALA A 59 2.24 -43.44 2.31
N PRO A 60 3.06 -43.49 1.25
CA PRO A 60 4.51 -43.50 1.38
C PRO A 60 5.03 -42.21 2.06
N ALA A 61 6.23 -42.28 2.65
CA ALA A 61 6.83 -41.17 3.41
C ALA A 61 7.00 -39.85 2.62
N ILE A 62 6.94 -39.91 1.29
CA ILE A 62 6.92 -38.72 0.42
C ILE A 62 5.63 -37.89 0.62
N VAL A 63 4.55 -38.49 1.11
CA VAL A 63 3.31 -37.81 1.48
C VAL A 63 3.41 -37.34 2.92
N ASN A 64 3.93 -36.13 3.08
CA ASN A 64 4.09 -35.44 4.35
C ASN A 64 3.25 -34.16 4.40
N LEU A 65 3.14 -33.56 5.59
CA LEU A 65 2.32 -32.37 5.83
C LEU A 65 2.68 -31.22 4.88
N GLY A 66 3.97 -30.99 4.61
CA GLY A 66 4.43 -29.94 3.71
C GLY A 66 3.98 -30.17 2.27
N ASN A 67 4.10 -31.39 1.75
CA ASN A 67 3.72 -31.72 0.38
C ASN A 67 2.19 -31.67 0.19
N CYS A 68 1.40 -32.12 1.17
CA CYS A 68 -0.06 -31.95 1.15
C CYS A 68 -0.46 -30.47 1.17
N THR A 69 0.23 -29.66 1.97
CA THR A 69 -0.02 -28.21 2.03
C THR A 69 0.31 -27.53 0.70
N THR A 70 1.43 -27.87 0.07
CA THR A 70 1.80 -27.39 -1.26
C THR A 70 0.74 -27.75 -2.30
N ALA A 71 0.25 -28.99 -2.31
CA ALA A 71 -0.77 -29.43 -3.26
C ALA A 71 -2.05 -28.60 -3.12
N VAL A 72 -2.52 -28.36 -1.89
CA VAL A 72 -3.67 -27.50 -1.61
C VAL A 72 -3.42 -26.05 -2.03
N PHE A 73 -2.21 -25.52 -1.80
CA PHE A 73 -1.84 -24.18 -2.22
C PHE A 73 -1.83 -24.02 -3.76
N CYS A 74 -1.43 -25.06 -4.49
CA CYS A 74 -1.58 -25.09 -5.95
C CYS A 74 -3.05 -25.09 -6.37
N LEU A 75 -3.94 -25.78 -5.64
CA LEU A 75 -5.39 -25.70 -5.89
C LEU A 75 -5.94 -24.29 -5.65
N TYR A 76 -5.44 -23.58 -4.63
CA TYR A 76 -5.82 -22.17 -4.41
C TYR A 76 -5.41 -21.28 -5.58
N LEU A 77 -4.21 -21.49 -6.13
CA LEU A 77 -3.75 -20.76 -7.31
C LEU A 77 -4.58 -21.09 -8.56
N LEU A 78 -5.02 -22.35 -8.73
CA LEU A 78 -5.94 -22.71 -9.81
C LEU A 78 -7.30 -22.03 -9.64
N ALA A 79 -7.83 -21.97 -8.42
CA ALA A 79 -9.05 -21.21 -8.13
C ALA A 79 -8.85 -19.71 -8.40
N GLU A 80 -7.70 -19.15 -8.05
CA GLU A 80 -7.33 -17.75 -8.33
C GLU A 80 -7.31 -17.48 -9.84
N LEU A 81 -6.72 -18.40 -10.63
CA LEU A 81 -6.71 -18.35 -12.09
C LEU A 81 -8.13 -18.36 -12.68
N VAL A 82 -9.01 -19.22 -12.17
CA VAL A 82 -10.41 -19.30 -12.63
C VAL A 82 -11.19 -18.03 -12.29
N ILE A 83 -11.01 -17.46 -11.09
CA ILE A 83 -11.71 -16.26 -10.63
C ILE A 83 -11.27 -15.02 -11.42
N LEU A 84 -9.96 -14.86 -11.65
CA LEU A 84 -9.41 -13.72 -12.36
C LEU A 84 -9.58 -13.85 -13.88
N GLY A 85 -9.48 -15.06 -14.44
CA GLY A 85 -9.57 -15.29 -15.87
C GLY A 85 -8.58 -14.42 -16.64
N ARG A 86 -9.10 -13.49 -17.47
CA ARG A 86 -8.28 -12.56 -18.27
C ARG A 86 -7.48 -11.53 -17.45
N ASP A 87 -7.85 -11.32 -16.19
CA ASP A 87 -7.13 -10.44 -15.26
C ASP A 87 -5.90 -11.10 -14.62
N PHE A 88 -5.68 -12.40 -14.87
CA PHE A 88 -4.58 -13.14 -14.27
C PHE A 88 -3.24 -12.77 -14.92
N LYS A 89 -2.29 -12.31 -14.10
CA LYS A 89 -0.95 -11.93 -14.58
C LYS A 89 0.00 -13.11 -14.46
N LEU A 90 0.83 -13.35 -15.48
CA LEU A 90 1.86 -14.41 -15.44
C LEU A 90 2.82 -14.30 -14.25
N SER A 91 3.05 -13.10 -13.71
CA SER A 91 3.84 -12.91 -12.49
C SER A 91 3.25 -13.58 -11.25
N MET A 92 1.94 -13.89 -11.24
CA MET A 92 1.26 -14.62 -10.16
C MET A 92 1.65 -16.10 -10.12
N LEU A 93 2.15 -16.68 -11.23
CA LEU A 93 2.68 -18.05 -11.24
C LEU A 93 3.91 -18.21 -10.34
N LEU A 94 4.57 -17.12 -9.97
CA LEU A 94 5.67 -17.15 -9.02
C LEU A 94 5.22 -17.57 -7.60
N GLN A 95 3.91 -17.50 -7.32
CA GLN A 95 3.33 -18.09 -6.11
C GLN A 95 3.52 -19.61 -6.03
N ILE A 96 3.67 -20.32 -7.16
CA ILE A 96 4.00 -21.76 -7.16
C ILE A 96 5.36 -22.00 -6.49
N ALA A 97 6.35 -21.17 -6.82
CA ALA A 97 7.68 -21.27 -6.20
C ALA A 97 7.62 -20.99 -4.70
N VAL A 98 6.80 -20.02 -4.29
CA VAL A 98 6.56 -19.73 -2.87
C VAL A 98 5.84 -20.89 -2.17
N ALA A 99 4.85 -21.50 -2.81
CA ALA A 99 4.12 -22.65 -2.28
C ALA A 99 5.05 -23.86 -2.05
N LEU A 100 5.87 -24.18 -3.06
CA LEU A 100 6.87 -25.24 -2.97
C LEU A 100 7.87 -24.97 -1.84
N LEU A 101 8.41 -23.76 -1.79
CA LEU A 101 9.33 -23.33 -0.72
C LEU A 101 8.67 -23.46 0.66
N PHE A 102 7.44 -22.96 0.81
CA PHE A 102 6.71 -23.03 2.07
C PHE A 102 6.48 -24.48 2.52
N GLY A 103 6.07 -25.38 1.62
CA GLY A 103 5.93 -26.80 1.95
C GLY A 103 7.24 -27.44 2.42
N GLN A 104 8.36 -27.11 1.79
CA GLN A 104 9.68 -27.57 2.27
C GLN A 104 10.02 -27.00 3.65
N LEU A 105 9.67 -25.74 3.94
CA LEU A 105 9.84 -25.15 5.26
C LEU A 105 8.96 -25.81 6.32
N VAL A 106 7.75 -26.28 5.97
CA VAL A 106 6.89 -27.08 6.87
C VAL A 106 7.52 -28.43 7.19
N ASN A 107 8.10 -29.10 6.20
CA ASN A 107 8.82 -30.36 6.40
C ASN A 107 10.07 -30.15 7.25
N LEU A 108 10.84 -29.10 6.97
CA LEU A 108 11.99 -28.70 7.77
C LEU A 108 11.59 -28.40 9.21
N ALA A 109 10.52 -27.62 9.42
CA ALA A 109 10.01 -27.34 10.75
C ALA A 109 9.56 -28.61 11.48
N THR A 110 8.94 -29.56 10.76
CA THR A 110 8.57 -30.86 11.32
C THR A 110 9.79 -31.66 11.79
N ALA A 111 10.87 -31.66 11.00
CA ALA A 111 12.12 -32.31 11.35
C ALA A 111 12.84 -31.62 12.52
N VAL A 112 12.92 -30.30 12.52
CA VAL A 112 13.54 -29.52 13.60
C VAL A 112 12.78 -29.70 14.92
N LEU A 113 11.45 -29.76 14.85
CA LEU A 113 10.58 -29.93 16.03
C LEU A 113 10.38 -31.41 16.41
N PHE A 114 11.15 -32.35 15.85
CA PHE A 114 11.04 -33.79 16.15
C PHE A 114 11.17 -34.09 17.65
N PHE A 115 12.05 -33.36 18.36
CA PHE A 115 12.32 -33.58 19.78
C PHE A 115 11.14 -33.26 20.72
N LEU A 116 10.10 -32.57 20.24
CA LEU A 116 8.95 -32.24 21.07
C LEU A 116 8.09 -33.48 21.33
N PRO A 117 7.73 -33.76 22.60
CA PRO A 117 6.89 -34.91 22.95
C PRO A 117 5.47 -34.76 22.39
N GLU A 118 4.78 -35.88 22.23
CA GLU A 118 3.35 -35.87 21.93
C GLU A 118 2.56 -35.32 23.12
N PRO A 119 1.52 -34.49 22.87
CA PRO A 119 0.78 -33.85 23.94
C PRO A 119 -0.15 -34.85 24.65
N GLY A 120 0.33 -35.40 25.78
CA GLY A 120 -0.39 -36.41 26.56
C GLY A 120 -1.59 -35.90 27.39
N SER A 121 -1.83 -34.58 27.44
CA SER A 121 -3.00 -34.01 28.11
C SER A 121 -3.56 -32.82 27.34
N TYR A 122 -4.84 -32.51 27.55
CA TYR A 122 -5.51 -31.36 26.92
C TYR A 122 -4.80 -30.04 27.22
N ALA A 123 -4.22 -29.88 28.42
CA ALA A 123 -3.46 -28.69 28.78
C ALA A 123 -2.21 -28.51 27.91
N VAL A 124 -1.48 -29.60 27.60
CA VAL A 124 -0.31 -29.57 26.72
C VAL A 124 -0.73 -29.32 25.26
N GLN A 125 -1.87 -29.88 24.84
CA GLN A 125 -2.46 -29.60 23.53
C GLN A 125 -2.77 -28.09 23.38
N MET A 126 -3.43 -27.51 24.38
CA MET A 126 -3.71 -26.07 24.42
C MET A 126 -2.43 -25.23 24.42
N LEU A 127 -1.39 -25.65 25.16
CA LEU A 127 -0.10 -24.97 25.17
C LEU A 127 0.54 -24.93 23.78
N TYR A 128 0.52 -26.05 23.04
CA TYR A 128 1.07 -26.11 21.68
C TYR A 128 0.29 -25.19 20.73
N LEU A 129 -1.04 -25.16 20.86
CA LEU A 129 -1.88 -24.23 20.12
C LEU A 129 -1.55 -22.77 20.47
N LEU A 130 -1.41 -22.43 21.74
CA LEU A 130 -1.09 -21.07 22.18
C LEU A 130 0.32 -20.61 21.74
N ILE A 131 1.28 -21.53 21.63
CA ILE A 131 2.61 -21.26 21.05
C ILE A 131 2.51 -21.01 19.54
N SER A 132 1.62 -21.72 18.84
CA SER A 132 1.46 -21.57 17.39
C SER A 132 0.97 -20.18 16.98
N ILE A 133 0.07 -19.57 17.76
CA ILE A 133 -0.59 -18.29 17.42
C ILE A 133 0.43 -17.15 17.22
N PRO A 134 1.34 -16.85 18.16
CA PRO A 134 2.34 -15.79 17.96
C PRO A 134 3.38 -16.14 16.89
N LEU A 135 3.69 -17.43 16.67
CA LEU A 135 4.58 -17.84 15.58
C LEU A 135 3.96 -17.56 14.20
N VAL A 136 2.70 -17.94 14.01
CA VAL A 136 1.95 -17.66 12.78
C VAL A 136 1.78 -16.14 12.61
N ALA A 137 1.33 -15.42 13.62
CA ALA A 137 1.12 -13.97 13.54
C ALA A 137 2.43 -13.20 13.28
N GLY A 138 3.51 -13.53 13.99
CA GLY A 138 4.82 -12.92 13.80
C GLY A 138 5.42 -13.28 12.44
N GLY A 139 5.26 -14.53 12.01
CA GLY A 139 5.68 -14.97 10.68
C GLY A 139 4.96 -14.21 9.56
N ILE A 140 3.63 -14.04 9.66
CA ILE A 140 2.82 -13.24 8.73
C ILE A 140 3.34 -11.80 8.64
N LEU A 141 3.56 -11.16 9.80
CA LEU A 141 4.14 -9.81 9.84
C LEU A 141 5.48 -9.73 9.12
N LEU A 142 6.36 -10.70 9.35
CA LEU A 142 7.71 -10.71 8.79
C LEU A 142 7.72 -10.94 7.29
N TYR A 143 6.94 -11.87 6.73
CA TYR A 143 6.97 -12.11 5.29
C TYR A 143 6.17 -11.08 4.48
N LEU A 144 5.11 -10.49 5.04
CA LEU A 144 4.34 -9.44 4.34
C LEU A 144 5.09 -8.11 4.27
N THR A 145 5.88 -7.77 5.30
CA THR A 145 6.56 -6.46 5.38
C THR A 145 7.52 -6.16 4.20
N PRO A 146 8.31 -7.13 3.69
CA PRO A 146 9.12 -6.96 2.49
C PRO A 146 8.36 -6.68 1.19
N ASN A 147 7.04 -6.90 1.17
CA ASN A 147 6.18 -6.75 -0.02
C ASN A 147 6.73 -7.51 -1.24
N LEU A 148 7.05 -8.79 -1.04
CA LEU A 148 7.41 -9.71 -2.11
C LEU A 148 6.15 -10.39 -2.64
N PHE A 149 6.13 -11.72 -2.74
CA PHE A 149 4.99 -12.47 -3.25
C PHE A 149 4.10 -12.92 -2.08
N PRO A 150 2.78 -12.72 -2.15
CA PRO A 150 1.87 -13.23 -1.13
C PRO A 150 1.79 -14.76 -1.20
N MET A 151 1.36 -15.39 -0.12
CA MET A 151 1.06 -16.83 -0.15
C MET A 151 -0.26 -17.09 -0.91
N PRO A 152 -0.45 -18.29 -1.51
CA PRO A 152 -1.63 -18.59 -2.33
C PRO A 152 -2.99 -18.36 -1.66
N GLY A 153 -3.12 -18.59 -0.35
CA GLY A 153 -4.36 -18.27 0.36
C GLY A 153 -4.66 -16.77 0.42
N GLU A 154 -3.64 -15.92 0.46
CA GLU A 154 -3.82 -14.45 0.40
C GLU A 154 -4.06 -13.99 -1.04
N GLY A 155 -3.35 -14.54 -2.02
CA GLY A 155 -3.57 -14.28 -3.45
C GLY A 155 -5.01 -14.55 -3.86
N LEU A 156 -5.53 -15.72 -3.49
CA LEU A 156 -6.92 -16.09 -3.73
C LEU A 156 -7.91 -15.16 -3.00
N SER A 157 -7.63 -14.76 -1.76
CA SER A 157 -8.48 -13.81 -1.03
C SER A 157 -8.53 -12.44 -1.71
N LEU A 158 -7.41 -11.96 -2.25
CA LEU A 158 -7.34 -10.72 -3.04
C LEU A 158 -8.09 -10.83 -4.37
N ALA A 159 -8.01 -11.98 -5.04
CA ALA A 159 -8.75 -12.25 -6.26
C ALA A 159 -10.27 -12.26 -6.04
N ILE A 160 -10.74 -12.90 -4.96
CA ILE A 160 -12.14 -12.87 -4.55
C ILE A 160 -12.58 -11.42 -4.30
N ALA A 161 -11.82 -10.66 -3.51
CA ALA A 161 -12.13 -9.25 -3.23
C ALA A 161 -12.24 -8.41 -4.51
N LYS A 162 -11.27 -8.56 -5.43
CA LYS A 162 -11.26 -7.84 -6.70
C LYS A 162 -12.49 -8.15 -7.56
N LYS A 163 -12.91 -9.42 -7.65
CA LYS A 163 -13.98 -9.83 -8.56
C LYS A 163 -15.38 -9.58 -7.99
N SER A 164 -15.54 -9.70 -6.67
CA SER A 164 -16.82 -9.53 -5.98
C SER A 164 -17.08 -8.10 -5.50
N GLY A 165 -16.07 -7.23 -5.50
CA GLY A 165 -16.17 -5.86 -4.99
C GLY A 165 -16.28 -5.75 -3.47
N CYS A 166 -16.17 -6.84 -2.72
CA CYS A 166 -16.19 -6.82 -1.26
C CYS A 166 -14.80 -6.47 -0.66
N SER A 167 -14.77 -6.16 0.64
CA SER A 167 -13.52 -5.83 1.32
C SER A 167 -12.56 -7.03 1.35
N VAL A 168 -11.25 -6.78 1.34
CA VAL A 168 -10.23 -7.85 1.44
C VAL A 168 -10.40 -8.67 2.72
N GLY A 169 -10.80 -8.03 3.82
CA GLY A 169 -11.11 -8.72 5.06
C GLY A 169 -12.30 -9.67 4.90
N THR A 170 -13.40 -9.20 4.30
CA THR A 170 -14.58 -10.03 4.01
C THR A 170 -14.22 -11.19 3.08
N ALA A 171 -13.47 -10.94 2.01
CA ALA A 171 -13.02 -11.98 1.09
C ALA A 171 -12.14 -13.03 1.79
N LYS A 172 -11.24 -12.60 2.68
CA LYS A 172 -10.41 -13.49 3.49
C LYS A 172 -11.25 -14.36 4.43
N THR A 173 -12.23 -13.76 5.10
CA THR A 173 -13.16 -14.49 5.96
C THR A 173 -13.98 -15.50 5.17
N ILE A 174 -14.51 -15.13 4.01
CA ILE A 174 -15.24 -16.05 3.12
C ILE A 174 -14.35 -17.21 2.71
N PHE A 175 -13.12 -16.92 2.25
CA PHE A 175 -12.15 -17.94 1.87
C PHE A 175 -11.82 -18.88 3.04
N ASP A 176 -11.47 -18.35 4.22
CA ASP A 176 -11.14 -19.16 5.39
C ASP A 176 -12.31 -20.05 5.82
N CYS A 177 -13.52 -19.51 5.88
CA CYS A 177 -14.72 -20.29 6.17
C CYS A 177 -14.94 -21.40 5.14
N SER A 178 -14.72 -21.12 3.85
CA SER A 178 -14.85 -22.10 2.77
C SER A 178 -13.88 -23.27 2.96
N VAL A 179 -12.61 -22.97 3.25
CA VAL A 179 -11.58 -24.00 3.47
C VAL A 179 -11.89 -24.83 4.71
N VAL A 180 -12.34 -24.22 5.80
CA VAL A 180 -12.74 -24.95 7.02
C VAL A 180 -13.93 -25.88 6.74
N VAL A 181 -14.95 -25.40 6.02
CA VAL A 181 -16.11 -26.22 5.63
C VAL A 181 -15.67 -27.41 4.78
N LEU A 182 -14.84 -27.19 3.76
CA LEU A 182 -14.29 -28.29 2.94
C LEU A 182 -13.49 -29.30 3.77
N SER A 183 -12.73 -28.82 4.76
CA SER A 183 -11.95 -29.65 5.65
C SER A 183 -12.84 -30.50 6.56
N VAL A 184 -13.90 -29.92 7.11
CA VAL A 184 -14.91 -30.62 7.92
C VAL A 184 -15.62 -31.69 7.10
N ILE A 185 -16.03 -31.37 5.88
CA ILE A 185 -16.67 -32.32 4.96
C ILE A 185 -15.73 -33.50 4.68
N ALA A 186 -14.48 -33.23 4.28
CA ALA A 186 -13.49 -34.28 4.01
C ALA A 186 -13.24 -35.17 5.24
N SER A 187 -13.14 -34.56 6.42
CA SER A 187 -12.92 -35.26 7.69
C SER A 187 -14.11 -36.18 8.05
N LEU A 188 -15.35 -35.68 7.95
CA LEU A 188 -16.56 -36.45 8.25
C LEU A 188 -16.82 -37.58 7.25
N ILE A 189 -16.49 -37.39 5.97
CA ILE A 189 -16.65 -38.43 4.95
C ILE A 189 -15.73 -39.62 5.25
N TYR A 190 -14.48 -39.35 5.59
CA TYR A 190 -13.46 -40.39 5.77
C TYR A 190 -13.44 -40.97 7.18
N PHE A 191 -13.25 -40.13 8.20
CA PHE A 191 -13.07 -40.58 9.59
C PHE A 191 -14.39 -40.80 10.33
N ARG A 192 -15.53 -40.36 9.78
CA ARG A 192 -16.83 -40.31 10.47
C ARG A 192 -16.80 -39.52 11.79
N ALA A 193 -15.78 -38.67 11.96
CA ALA A 193 -15.53 -37.85 13.14
C ALA A 193 -14.77 -36.58 12.73
N LEU A 194 -14.74 -35.57 13.61
CA LEU A 194 -13.98 -34.34 13.39
C LEU A 194 -12.51 -34.52 13.74
N VAL A 195 -11.74 -35.02 12.78
CA VAL A 195 -10.29 -35.22 12.87
C VAL A 195 -9.57 -34.12 12.08
N GLY A 196 -8.59 -33.46 12.71
CA GLY A 196 -7.77 -32.43 12.07
C GLY A 196 -8.36 -31.01 12.04
N VAL A 197 -9.67 -30.85 12.30
CA VAL A 197 -10.36 -29.56 12.48
C VAL A 197 -11.21 -29.64 13.73
N ARG A 198 -10.92 -28.79 14.70
CA ARG A 198 -11.48 -28.84 16.06
C ARG A 198 -11.54 -27.41 16.64
N GLU A 199 -11.83 -27.28 17.94
CA GLU A 199 -11.95 -25.99 18.63
C GLU A 199 -10.72 -25.07 18.44
N GLY A 200 -9.53 -25.64 18.28
CA GLY A 200 -8.29 -24.91 18.04
C GLY A 200 -8.27 -24.17 16.70
N THR A 201 -9.01 -24.62 15.69
CA THR A 201 -9.17 -23.89 14.42
C THR A 201 -9.96 -22.60 14.62
N VAL A 202 -11.01 -22.63 15.46
CA VAL A 202 -11.80 -21.45 15.80
C VAL A 202 -10.97 -20.48 16.66
N ILE A 203 -10.26 -21.00 17.67
CA ILE A 203 -9.35 -20.22 18.51
C ILE A 203 -8.29 -19.51 17.64
N CYS A 204 -7.66 -20.23 16.71
CA CYS A 204 -6.71 -19.65 15.76
C CYS A 204 -7.35 -18.54 14.91
N ALA A 205 -8.54 -18.77 14.35
CA ALA A 205 -9.24 -17.79 13.52
C ALA A 205 -9.51 -16.46 14.27
N MET A 206 -9.83 -16.54 15.57
CA MET A 206 -10.10 -15.36 16.40
C MET A 206 -8.83 -14.66 16.90
N LEU A 207 -7.84 -15.43 17.37
CA LEU A 207 -6.68 -14.88 18.09
C LEU A 207 -5.51 -14.49 17.19
N VAL A 208 -5.27 -15.16 16.07
CA VAL A 208 -4.13 -14.85 15.18
C VAL A 208 -4.21 -13.40 14.68
N GLY A 209 -5.40 -12.95 14.27
CA GLY A 209 -5.61 -11.57 13.81
C GLY A 209 -5.49 -10.52 14.94
N PHE A 210 -5.81 -10.88 16.17
CA PHE A 210 -5.62 -10.01 17.34
C PHE A 210 -4.13 -9.88 17.67
N VAL A 211 -3.41 -11.00 17.77
CA VAL A 211 -1.96 -11.01 18.05
C VAL A 211 -1.17 -10.33 16.94
N LEU A 212 -1.55 -10.54 15.67
CA LEU A 212 -0.94 -9.84 14.53
C LEU A 212 -1.05 -8.32 14.70
N ARG A 213 -2.22 -7.79 15.10
CA ARG A 213 -2.41 -6.36 15.35
C ARG A 213 -1.53 -5.83 16.49
N LEU A 214 -1.35 -6.61 17.56
CA LEU A 214 -0.45 -6.25 18.65
C LEU A 214 1.02 -6.24 18.20
N LEU A 215 1.46 -7.28 17.48
CA LEU A 215 2.81 -7.36 16.95
C LEU A 215 3.08 -6.27 15.92
N GLN A 216 2.10 -5.91 15.09
CA GLN A 216 2.20 -4.79 14.16
C GLN A 216 2.47 -3.47 14.91
N LYS A 217 1.70 -3.17 15.97
CA LYS A 217 1.92 -1.96 16.78
C LYS A 217 3.34 -1.89 17.36
N ALA A 218 3.88 -3.02 17.82
CA ALA A 218 5.20 -3.08 18.47
C ALA A 218 6.38 -3.15 17.47
N LEU A 219 6.29 -4.01 16.46
CA LEU A 219 7.43 -4.45 15.65
C LEU A 219 7.42 -3.94 14.21
N GLN A 220 6.29 -3.44 13.69
CA GLN A 220 6.21 -3.00 12.30
C GLN A 220 7.17 -1.83 12.00
N LYS A 221 7.27 -0.85 12.91
CA LYS A 221 8.20 0.29 12.77
C LYS A 221 9.67 -0.13 12.70
N PRO A 222 10.23 -0.90 13.67
CA PRO A 222 11.63 -1.34 13.58
C PRO A 222 11.88 -2.29 12.41
N LEU A 223 10.91 -3.12 12.04
CA LEU A 223 11.04 -4.04 10.91
C LEU A 223 11.12 -3.30 9.57
N LEU A 224 10.24 -2.31 9.35
CA LEU A 224 10.30 -1.44 8.18
C LEU A 224 11.63 -0.68 8.11
N ARG A 225 12.20 -0.25 9.25
CA ARG A 225 13.54 0.36 9.30
C ARG A 225 14.64 -0.57 8.81
N PHE A 226 14.49 -1.88 8.99
CA PHE A 226 15.50 -2.87 8.59
C PHE A 226 15.36 -3.32 7.11
N VAL A 227 14.12 -3.40 6.60
CA VAL A 227 13.75 -3.96 5.29
C VAL A 227 13.75 -2.92 4.16
N ALA A 228 13.51 -1.64 4.46
CA ALA A 228 13.35 -0.61 3.43
C ALA A 228 14.69 0.06 3.02
N ARG A 229 15.00 0.09 1.71
CA ARG A 229 15.54 1.31 1.09
C ARG A 229 14.34 2.24 1.08
N GLU A 230 14.50 3.42 1.64
CA GLU A 230 14.07 4.70 1.09
C GLU A 230 14.12 5.75 2.19
N SER A 231 14.23 7.01 1.77
CA SER A 231 14.59 8.18 2.56
C SER A 231 13.89 8.26 3.94
N LYS A 232 14.54 8.94 4.88
CA LYS A 232 13.98 9.38 6.18
C LYS A 232 12.51 9.84 6.07
N VAL A 233 12.20 10.48 4.95
CA VAL A 233 10.89 10.92 4.47
C VAL A 233 9.89 9.78 4.25
N ASN A 234 10.19 8.78 3.41
CA ASN A 234 9.25 7.67 3.15
C ASN A 234 8.91 6.87 4.41
N ARG A 235 9.85 6.76 5.36
CA ARG A 235 9.61 6.15 6.68
C ARG A 235 8.59 6.90 7.53
N ALA A 236 8.61 8.22 7.49
CA ALA A 236 7.69 9.02 8.28
C ALA A 236 6.34 9.20 7.55
N LEU A 237 6.32 9.16 6.22
CA LEU A 237 5.09 8.93 5.44
C LEU A 237 4.44 7.58 5.80
N LEU A 238 5.19 6.48 5.88
CA LEU A 238 4.67 5.15 6.24
C LEU A 238 4.19 5.06 7.70
N ALA A 239 4.86 5.76 8.62
CA ALA A 239 4.44 5.85 10.02
C ALA A 239 3.21 6.76 10.21
N ALA A 240 3.04 7.80 9.37
CA ALA A 240 1.85 8.63 9.32
C ALA A 240 0.67 7.95 8.61
N SER A 241 0.94 6.97 7.73
CA SER A 241 -0.09 6.21 7.02
C SER A 241 -0.61 5.00 7.79
N GLN A 242 -0.31 4.87 9.09
CA GLN A 242 -0.68 3.70 9.92
C GLN A 242 -2.21 3.58 10.20
N GLY A 243 -3.03 4.45 9.58
CA GLY A 243 -4.49 4.32 9.46
C GLY A 243 -5.02 4.43 8.02
N TYR A 244 -4.15 4.54 7.01
CA TYR A 244 -4.54 4.78 5.61
C TYR A 244 -5.02 3.51 4.88
N LEU A 245 -4.67 2.33 5.39
CA LEU A 245 -5.06 1.03 4.79
C LEU A 245 -6.27 0.39 5.47
N THR A 246 -6.92 1.07 6.42
CA THR A 246 -7.97 0.47 7.27
C THR A 246 -9.32 1.15 7.24
N ASP A 247 -9.52 2.19 6.42
CA ASP A 247 -10.84 2.80 6.29
C ASP A 247 -11.24 3.03 4.83
N LEU A 248 -11.71 1.94 4.21
CA LEU A 248 -12.61 1.98 3.06
C LEU A 248 -14.04 2.11 3.62
N THR A 249 -14.34 3.17 4.38
CA THR A 249 -15.74 3.59 4.57
C THR A 249 -16.34 3.59 3.17
N GLY A 250 -17.43 2.85 2.94
CA GLY A 250 -18.05 2.71 1.62
C GLY A 250 -18.66 4.01 1.05
N LYS A 251 -18.10 5.18 1.38
CA LYS A 251 -18.38 6.49 0.78
C LYS A 251 -17.52 6.72 -0.46
N PRO A 252 -18.16 6.89 -1.60
CA PRO A 252 -18.23 8.21 -2.21
C PRO A 252 -17.05 9.16 -2.62
N LYS A 253 -15.72 8.92 -2.54
CA LYS A 253 -14.67 9.94 -2.88
C LYS A 253 -13.94 9.89 -4.25
N ILE A 254 -13.63 11.07 -4.77
CA ILE A 254 -12.65 11.33 -5.87
C ILE A 254 -11.59 12.33 -5.38
N LEU A 255 -10.32 11.98 -5.54
CA LEU A 255 -9.19 12.84 -5.19
C LEU A 255 -8.57 13.38 -6.48
N ILE A 256 -8.43 14.69 -6.60
CA ILE A 256 -7.82 15.33 -7.76
C ILE A 256 -6.54 16.03 -7.31
N THR A 257 -5.41 15.72 -7.92
CA THR A 257 -4.13 16.38 -7.61
C THR A 257 -3.65 17.16 -8.81
N ILE A 258 -3.12 18.37 -8.58
CA ILE A 258 -2.65 19.27 -9.63
C ILE A 258 -1.18 19.64 -9.38
N GLY A 259 -0.29 19.06 -10.19
CA GLY A 259 1.05 19.56 -10.44
C GLY A 259 1.01 20.69 -11.47
N ARG A 260 1.95 21.63 -11.40
CA ARG A 260 1.94 22.82 -12.28
C ARG A 260 3.29 23.51 -12.41
N GLU A 261 3.50 24.10 -13.58
CA GLU A 261 4.54 25.11 -13.81
C GLU A 261 4.12 26.46 -13.20
N PHE A 262 5.09 27.31 -12.90
CA PHE A 262 4.82 28.67 -12.43
C PHE A 262 4.33 29.53 -13.60
N GLY A 263 3.30 30.35 -13.35
CA GLY A 263 2.68 31.18 -14.40
C GLY A 263 1.72 30.42 -15.33
N SER A 264 1.47 29.12 -15.14
CA SER A 264 0.50 28.37 -15.97
C SER A 264 -0.96 28.57 -15.56
N GLY A 265 -1.25 29.22 -14.43
CA GLY A 265 -2.63 29.34 -13.93
C GLY A 265 -3.18 28.06 -13.29
N GLY A 266 -2.35 27.01 -13.09
CA GLY A 266 -2.81 25.76 -12.48
C GLY A 266 -3.46 25.88 -11.09
N HIS A 267 -3.11 26.91 -10.31
CA HIS A 267 -3.80 27.20 -9.04
C HIS A 267 -5.24 27.66 -9.26
N GLU A 268 -5.45 28.58 -10.21
CA GLU A 268 -6.77 29.11 -10.55
C GLU A 268 -7.65 28.04 -11.17
N ILE A 269 -7.10 27.21 -12.07
CA ILE A 269 -7.78 26.03 -12.63
C ILE A 269 -8.23 25.09 -11.51
N GLY A 270 -7.37 24.81 -10.53
CA GLY A 270 -7.72 23.95 -9.40
C GLY A 270 -8.86 24.49 -8.55
N ARG A 271 -8.87 25.81 -8.28
CA ARG A 271 -9.94 26.46 -7.52
C ARG A 271 -11.26 26.40 -8.28
N LEU A 272 -11.27 26.81 -9.55
CA LEU A 272 -12.46 26.80 -10.40
C LEU A 272 -13.00 25.38 -10.61
N LEU A 273 -12.12 24.39 -10.74
CA LEU A 273 -12.51 22.99 -10.83
C LEU A 273 -13.20 22.51 -9.55
N ALA A 274 -12.67 22.87 -8.38
CA ALA A 274 -13.28 22.51 -7.10
C ALA A 274 -14.65 23.17 -6.91
N GLU A 275 -14.77 24.46 -7.24
CA GLU A 275 -16.03 25.21 -7.22
C GLU A 275 -17.07 24.58 -8.15
N LYS A 276 -16.66 24.24 -9.38
CA LYS A 276 -17.55 23.65 -10.38
C LYS A 276 -18.04 22.25 -9.99
N LEU A 277 -17.19 21.45 -9.36
CA LEU A 277 -17.55 20.10 -8.90
C LEU A 277 -18.26 20.09 -7.53
N GLY A 278 -18.30 21.22 -6.83
CA GLY A 278 -18.86 21.31 -5.49
C GLY A 278 -18.06 20.53 -4.43
N ILE A 279 -16.73 20.49 -4.57
CA ILE A 279 -15.84 19.70 -3.69
C ILE A 279 -14.79 20.59 -2.99
N ALA A 280 -14.15 20.06 -1.94
CA ALA A 280 -13.19 20.83 -1.16
C ALA A 280 -11.91 21.17 -1.96
N PHE A 281 -11.34 22.36 -1.73
CA PHE A 281 -10.10 22.82 -2.34
C PHE A 281 -9.00 23.00 -1.28
N TYR A 282 -7.88 22.28 -1.46
CA TYR A 282 -6.73 22.35 -0.58
C TYR A 282 -5.47 22.83 -1.31
N ASP A 283 -4.91 23.92 -0.81
CA ASP A 283 -3.57 24.42 -1.18
C ASP A 283 -2.81 24.80 0.10
N ARG A 284 -2.65 26.11 0.38
CA ARG A 284 -1.90 26.63 1.54
C ARG A 284 -2.51 26.24 2.90
N GLN A 285 -3.77 25.82 2.93
CA GLN A 285 -4.40 25.34 4.18
C GLN A 285 -3.68 24.11 4.75
N ILE A 286 -3.06 23.28 3.90
CA ILE A 286 -2.23 22.14 4.30
C ILE A 286 -1.03 22.60 5.13
N ASP A 287 -0.44 23.76 4.78
CA ASP A 287 0.73 24.30 5.50
C ASP A 287 0.40 24.65 6.96
N ARG A 288 -0.82 25.14 7.22
CA ARG A 288 -1.26 25.48 8.59
C ARG A 288 -1.40 24.24 9.48
N VAL A 289 -2.04 23.21 8.96
CA VAL A 289 -2.22 21.94 9.70
C VAL A 289 -0.87 21.23 9.86
N ALA A 290 -0.01 21.27 8.84
CA ALA A 290 1.33 20.71 8.90
C ALA A 290 2.20 21.42 9.95
N ALA A 291 2.14 22.76 10.03
CA ALA A 291 2.83 23.57 11.02
C ALA A 291 2.49 23.15 12.46
N GLN A 292 1.20 22.95 12.75
CA GLN A 292 0.76 22.41 14.04
C GLN A 292 1.28 20.99 14.29
N GLN A 293 1.23 20.11 13.30
CA GLN A 293 1.66 18.71 13.45
C GLN A 293 3.17 18.57 13.71
N CYS A 294 4.01 19.39 13.09
CA CYS A 294 5.45 19.37 13.31
C CYS A 294 5.93 20.32 14.42
N GLY A 295 5.02 21.04 15.09
CA GLY A 295 5.36 22.00 16.15
C GLY A 295 6.14 23.22 15.65
N MET A 296 6.04 23.55 14.36
CA MET A 296 6.75 24.66 13.75
C MET A 296 5.86 25.91 13.65
N PRO A 297 6.37 27.11 13.97
CA PRO A 297 5.66 28.36 13.70
C PRO A 297 5.31 28.52 12.22
N LEU A 298 4.10 29.03 11.91
CA LEU A 298 3.62 29.14 10.53
C LEU A 298 4.53 30.02 9.65
N ASN A 299 5.08 31.10 10.20
CA ASN A 299 6.05 31.95 9.50
C ASN A 299 7.32 31.19 9.09
N LYS A 300 7.77 30.21 9.90
CA LYS A 300 8.91 29.35 9.59
C LYS A 300 8.57 28.31 8.52
N VAL A 301 7.34 27.79 8.52
CA VAL A 301 6.84 26.92 7.43
C VAL A 301 6.76 27.68 6.10
N GLU A 302 6.23 28.90 6.12
CA GLU A 302 6.20 29.78 4.94
C GLU A 302 7.60 30.16 4.48
N GLU A 303 8.53 30.41 5.40
CA GLU A 303 9.94 30.63 5.10
C GLU A 303 10.55 29.40 4.42
N LEU A 304 10.43 28.18 4.98
CA LEU A 304 10.96 26.96 4.37
C LEU A 304 10.34 26.68 3.00
N ASN A 305 9.03 26.89 2.86
CA ASN A 305 8.35 26.79 1.57
C ASN A 305 8.88 27.80 0.54
N ARG A 306 9.18 29.04 0.96
CA ARG A 306 9.79 30.07 0.10
C ARG A 306 11.28 29.84 -0.15
N HIS A 307 12.01 29.27 0.81
CA HIS A 307 13.43 28.93 0.70
C HIS A 307 13.65 27.75 -0.25
N MET A 308 12.67 26.84 -0.32
CA MET A 308 12.59 25.87 -1.41
C MET A 308 12.44 26.55 -2.77
N GLU A 309 11.74 27.70 -2.84
CA GLU A 309 11.45 28.50 -4.05
C GLU A 309 12.56 29.49 -4.47
N ARG A 310 13.45 29.95 -3.56
CA ARG A 310 14.51 30.95 -3.84
C ARG A 310 15.90 30.47 -3.38
N GLU A 311 16.75 30.17 -4.37
CA GLU A 311 18.23 30.14 -4.42
C GLU A 311 19.11 29.53 -3.28
N VAL A 312 20.06 28.65 -3.65
CA VAL A 312 21.52 28.92 -3.84
C VAL A 312 22.23 29.37 -2.56
N VAL A 313 22.44 28.44 -1.62
CA VAL A 313 23.70 28.19 -0.89
C VAL A 313 23.62 26.75 -0.38
N ARG A 314 24.62 25.91 -0.65
CA ARG A 314 24.78 24.62 0.04
C ARG A 314 25.29 24.95 1.44
N ASP A 315 24.36 25.23 2.35
CA ASP A 315 24.68 25.75 3.67
C ASP A 315 25.51 24.72 4.43
N PHE A 316 26.71 25.12 4.89
CA PHE A 316 27.65 24.27 5.64
C PHE A 316 26.99 23.60 6.88
N ARG A 317 25.82 24.09 7.30
CA ARG A 317 24.96 23.53 8.35
C ARG A 317 24.33 22.18 8.01
N GLU A 318 23.97 21.89 6.75
CA GLU A 318 23.40 20.58 6.37
C GLU A 318 24.42 19.44 6.55
N ALA A 319 25.70 19.70 6.30
CA ALA A 319 26.78 18.76 6.53
C ALA A 319 27.04 18.54 8.04
N ALA A 320 27.00 19.61 8.86
CA ALA A 320 27.17 19.53 10.31
C ALA A 320 26.01 18.80 11.02
N TYR A 321 24.77 18.93 10.52
CA TYR A 321 23.59 18.21 11.04
C TYR A 321 23.57 16.74 10.63
N ALA A 322 24.01 16.42 9.40
CA ALA A 322 24.12 15.05 8.90
C ALA A 322 25.15 14.21 9.67
N MET A 323 26.15 14.86 10.27
CA MET A 323 27.20 14.21 11.05
C MET A 323 26.85 13.97 12.53
N SER A 324 25.79 14.58 13.07
CA SER A 324 25.56 14.63 14.53
C SER A 324 24.17 14.21 15.02
N SER A 325 23.16 14.00 14.16
CA SER A 325 21.83 13.61 14.66
C SER A 325 21.02 12.63 13.80
N SER A 326 20.33 11.72 14.48
CA SER A 326 19.29 10.83 13.95
C SER A 326 17.99 11.56 13.56
N ALA A 327 17.91 12.88 13.73
CA ALA A 327 16.71 13.69 13.51
C ALA A 327 16.48 14.03 12.02
N LEU A 328 15.23 14.27 11.64
CA LEU A 328 14.84 14.79 10.32
C LEU A 328 15.29 16.26 10.20
N SER A 329 15.72 16.71 9.02
CA SER A 329 15.91 18.15 8.77
C SER A 329 14.56 18.89 8.86
N PRO A 330 14.54 20.22 9.11
CA PRO A 330 13.29 20.99 9.14
C PRO A 330 12.44 20.83 7.87
N GLU A 331 13.08 20.77 6.69
CA GLU A 331 12.39 20.51 5.42
C GLU A 331 11.80 19.10 5.35
N GLU A 332 12.54 18.10 5.84
CA GLU A 332 12.04 16.72 5.91
C GLU A 332 10.88 16.59 6.90
N GLN A 333 10.94 17.25 8.05
CA GLN A 333 9.84 17.30 9.03
C GLN A 333 8.59 17.93 8.43
N LEU A 334 8.76 19.05 7.72
CA LEU A 334 7.68 19.74 7.05
C LEU A 334 7.05 18.88 5.95
N PHE A 335 7.86 18.27 5.08
CA PHE A 335 7.36 17.41 4.00
C PHE A 335 6.59 16.20 4.54
N VAL A 336 7.08 15.59 5.63
CA VAL A 336 6.41 14.48 6.32
C VAL A 336 5.07 14.92 6.91
N ALA A 337 5.02 16.07 7.57
CA ALA A 337 3.79 16.62 8.13
C ALA A 337 2.78 16.96 7.01
N GLN A 338 3.20 17.62 5.95
CA GLN A 338 2.36 17.90 4.77
C GLN A 338 1.80 16.61 4.15
N SER A 339 2.65 15.59 4.01
CA SER A 339 2.24 14.28 3.48
C SER A 339 1.24 13.56 4.39
N SER A 340 1.43 13.67 5.71
CA SER A 340 0.49 13.15 6.72
C SER A 340 -0.89 13.82 6.57
N VAL A 341 -0.91 15.16 6.49
CA VAL A 341 -2.14 15.94 6.30
C VAL A 341 -2.83 15.57 4.99
N ILE A 342 -2.12 15.46 3.87
CA ILE A 342 -2.68 15.05 2.57
C ILE A 342 -3.35 13.68 2.68
N ARG A 343 -2.73 12.72 3.39
CA ARG A 343 -3.33 11.40 3.60
C ARG A 343 -4.52 11.43 4.54
N GLN A 344 -4.52 12.29 5.55
CA GLN A 344 -5.68 12.48 6.44
C GLN A 344 -6.87 13.07 5.66
N ILE A 345 -6.62 14.07 4.82
CA ILE A 345 -7.63 14.63 3.90
C ILE A 345 -8.19 13.52 3.00
N ALA A 346 -7.31 12.75 2.36
CA ALA A 346 -7.72 11.64 1.52
C ALA A 346 -8.48 10.55 2.29
N ALA A 347 -8.11 10.26 3.54
CA ALA A 347 -8.77 9.27 4.39
C ALA A 347 -10.15 9.73 4.90
N GLY A 348 -10.38 11.05 5.03
CA GLY A 348 -11.62 11.63 5.57
C GLY A 348 -12.90 11.30 4.78
N GLY A 349 -12.79 10.69 3.60
CA GLY A 349 -13.92 10.15 2.85
C GLY A 349 -14.62 11.15 1.93
N GLU A 350 -14.14 12.39 1.86
CA GLU A 350 -14.68 13.46 1.01
C GLU A 350 -13.88 13.63 -0.29
N SER A 351 -14.57 14.00 -1.37
CA SER A 351 -13.92 14.37 -2.63
C SER A 351 -13.22 15.73 -2.50
N CYS A 352 -12.06 15.90 -3.12
CA CYS A 352 -11.34 17.17 -3.05
C CYS A 352 -10.32 17.38 -4.19
N VAL A 353 -9.95 18.63 -4.42
CA VAL A 353 -8.82 19.07 -5.25
C VAL A 353 -7.66 19.49 -4.36
N ILE A 354 -6.46 18.97 -4.63
CA ILE A 354 -5.22 19.29 -3.92
C ILE A 354 -4.19 19.84 -4.92
N VAL A 355 -3.69 21.06 -4.67
CA VAL A 355 -2.69 21.70 -5.54
C VAL A 355 -1.29 21.62 -4.93
N GLY A 356 -0.37 20.95 -5.64
CA GLY A 356 1.04 20.90 -5.27
C GLY A 356 1.42 19.95 -4.14
N ARG A 357 2.45 20.32 -3.36
CA ARG A 357 2.98 19.58 -2.20
C ARG A 357 3.31 18.10 -2.45
N CYS A 358 3.66 17.77 -3.70
CA CYS A 358 3.87 16.40 -4.16
C CYS A 358 2.66 15.48 -3.90
N ALA A 359 1.44 16.02 -3.84
CA ALA A 359 0.23 15.25 -3.55
C ALA A 359 0.00 14.11 -4.56
N ASP A 360 0.39 14.32 -5.83
CA ASP A 360 0.39 13.31 -6.89
C ASP A 360 1.25 12.09 -6.55
N TYR A 361 2.38 12.31 -5.88
CA TYR A 361 3.27 11.24 -5.40
C TYR A 361 2.75 10.63 -4.10
N VAL A 362 2.30 11.46 -3.16
CA VAL A 362 1.81 11.01 -1.84
C VAL A 362 0.59 10.08 -1.99
N LEU A 363 -0.27 10.36 -2.97
CA LEU A 363 -1.50 9.62 -3.29
C LEU A 363 -1.34 8.72 -4.53
N TYR A 364 -0.12 8.40 -4.94
CA TYR A 364 0.15 7.70 -6.20
C TYR A 364 -0.56 6.34 -6.31
N ASP A 365 -0.58 5.58 -5.22
CA ASP A 365 -1.18 4.25 -5.15
C ASP A 365 -2.68 4.29 -4.79
N ASP A 366 -3.27 5.47 -4.56
CA ASP A 366 -4.70 5.57 -4.29
C ASP A 366 -5.49 5.40 -5.60
N PRO A 367 -6.33 4.35 -5.73
CA PRO A 367 -7.06 4.11 -6.96
C PRO A 367 -8.04 5.24 -7.29
N ASN A 368 -8.49 6.02 -6.30
CA ASN A 368 -9.44 7.13 -6.48
C ASN A 368 -8.75 8.45 -6.80
N CYS A 369 -7.42 8.47 -6.93
CA CYS A 369 -6.66 9.69 -7.22
C CYS A 369 -6.45 9.91 -8.73
N PHE A 370 -6.98 11.02 -9.24
CA PHE A 370 -6.71 11.53 -10.58
C PHE A 370 -5.59 12.58 -10.52
N ARG A 371 -4.55 12.44 -11.34
CA ARG A 371 -3.33 13.27 -11.29
C ARG A 371 -3.21 14.10 -12.56
N ILE A 372 -3.15 15.42 -12.41
CA ILE A 372 -3.13 16.39 -13.49
C ILE A 372 -1.83 17.18 -13.43
N PHE A 373 -1.24 17.50 -14.58
CA PHE A 373 -0.14 18.45 -14.69
C PHE A 373 -0.51 19.61 -15.61
N VAL A 374 -0.46 20.84 -15.10
CA VAL A 374 -0.78 22.05 -15.87
C VAL A 374 0.50 22.77 -16.29
N HIS A 375 0.70 22.88 -17.60
CA HIS A 375 1.83 23.56 -18.21
C HIS A 375 1.36 24.64 -19.18
N ALA A 376 2.30 25.47 -19.64
CA ALA A 376 2.08 26.41 -20.73
C ALA A 376 3.42 26.80 -21.35
N ARG A 377 3.40 27.36 -22.57
CA ARG A 377 4.63 27.89 -23.18
C ARG A 377 5.28 28.97 -22.30
N PRO A 378 6.63 29.05 -22.25
CA PRO A 378 7.33 30.03 -21.41
C PRO A 378 6.87 31.48 -21.64
N ASP A 379 6.65 31.89 -22.90
CA ASP A 379 6.23 33.24 -23.24
C ASP A 379 4.85 33.59 -22.66
N VAL A 380 3.92 32.64 -22.65
CA VAL A 380 2.59 32.81 -22.03
C VAL A 380 2.71 32.92 -20.51
N ARG A 381 3.55 32.09 -19.89
CA ARG A 381 3.77 32.08 -18.44
C ARG A 381 4.43 33.37 -17.95
N ILE A 382 5.40 33.89 -18.71
CA ILE A 382 6.06 35.17 -18.44
C ILE A 382 5.05 36.31 -18.51
N LYS A 383 4.30 36.43 -19.62
CA LYS A 383 3.27 37.47 -19.78
C LYS A 383 2.22 37.43 -18.67
N ARG A 384 1.74 36.24 -18.29
CA ARG A 384 0.80 36.07 -17.17
C ARG A 384 1.43 36.51 -15.84
N THR A 385 2.69 36.17 -15.60
CA THR A 385 3.43 36.56 -14.39
C THR A 385 3.60 38.08 -14.32
N MET A 386 3.96 38.73 -15.44
CA MET A 386 4.04 40.20 -15.52
C MET A 386 2.70 40.85 -15.15
N ALA A 387 1.60 40.36 -15.72
CA ALA A 387 0.27 40.91 -15.47
C ALA A 387 -0.18 40.73 -13.99
N VAL A 388 0.06 39.55 -13.42
CA VAL A 388 -0.40 39.21 -12.06
C VAL A 388 0.42 39.92 -10.97
N PHE A 389 1.73 40.04 -11.16
CA PHE A 389 2.64 40.60 -10.15
C PHE A 389 3.12 42.03 -10.47
N SER A 390 2.67 42.61 -11.58
CA SER A 390 3.11 43.92 -12.07
C SER A 390 4.63 44.02 -12.18
N LEU A 391 5.25 43.02 -12.81
CA LEU A 391 6.70 42.89 -12.98
C LEU A 391 7.13 43.18 -14.41
N GLU A 392 8.35 43.67 -14.56
CA GLU A 392 9.05 43.76 -15.85
C GLU A 392 9.34 42.36 -16.42
N GLU A 393 9.47 42.25 -17.75
CA GLU A 393 9.60 40.96 -18.45
C GLU A 393 10.74 40.11 -17.90
N GLU A 394 11.89 40.75 -17.66
CA GLU A 394 13.10 40.04 -17.23
C GLU A 394 13.02 39.56 -15.78
N GLU A 395 12.31 40.29 -14.93
CA GLU A 395 12.04 39.87 -13.56
C GLU A 395 11.01 38.74 -13.51
N ALA A 396 9.96 38.83 -14.32
CA ALA A 396 8.97 37.77 -14.47
C ALA A 396 9.60 36.48 -15.02
N ARG A 397 10.48 36.57 -16.02
CA ARG A 397 11.25 35.43 -16.56
C ARG A 397 12.08 34.75 -15.48
N ARG A 398 12.86 35.53 -14.72
CA ARG A 398 13.66 35.01 -13.60
C ARG A 398 12.79 34.33 -12.56
N GLN A 399 11.63 34.90 -12.22
CA GLN A 399 10.73 34.31 -11.24
C GLN A 399 10.15 32.98 -11.71
N VAL A 400 9.73 32.89 -12.98
CA VAL A 400 9.24 31.64 -13.58
C VAL A 400 10.31 30.56 -13.52
N GLU A 401 11.51 30.84 -14.03
CA GLU A 401 12.61 29.88 -14.07
C GLU A 401 13.04 29.43 -12.67
N ASN A 402 13.18 30.37 -11.73
CA ASN A 402 13.61 30.06 -10.37
C ASN A 402 12.58 29.20 -9.64
N THR A 403 11.30 29.52 -9.78
CA THR A 403 10.23 28.77 -9.12
C THR A 403 10.06 27.36 -9.71
N ASP A 404 10.17 27.19 -11.02
CA ASP A 404 10.09 25.87 -11.64
C ASP A 404 11.30 25.01 -11.29
N ARG A 405 12.51 25.58 -11.31
CA ARG A 405 13.74 24.91 -10.90
C ARG A 405 13.64 24.45 -9.44
N ALA A 406 13.11 25.31 -8.57
CA ALA A 406 12.83 25.00 -7.18
C ALA A 406 11.85 23.83 -7.02
N ARG A 407 10.70 23.87 -7.71
CA ARG A 407 9.70 22.79 -7.68
C ARG A 407 10.28 21.47 -8.16
N ALA A 408 11.04 21.49 -9.26
CA ALA A 408 11.69 20.30 -9.80
C ALA A 408 12.72 19.71 -8.83
N ARG A 409 13.53 20.54 -8.18
CA ARG A 409 14.48 20.09 -7.15
C ARG A 409 13.78 19.51 -5.93
N HIS A 410 12.76 20.20 -5.42
CA HIS A 410 11.99 19.72 -4.26
C HIS A 410 11.35 18.36 -4.57
N TYR A 411 10.64 18.28 -5.70
CA TYR A 411 10.02 17.03 -6.14
C TYR A 411 11.06 15.91 -6.25
N LYS A 412 12.18 16.14 -6.94
CA LYS A 412 13.26 15.15 -7.08
C LYS A 412 13.89 14.76 -5.74
N ARG A 413 14.08 15.70 -4.81
CA ARG A 413 14.63 15.44 -3.45
C ARG A 413 13.75 14.48 -2.67
N PHE A 414 12.44 14.68 -2.71
CA PHE A 414 11.50 13.96 -1.84
C PHE A 414 10.89 12.71 -2.49
N THR A 415 10.71 12.71 -3.82
CA THR A 415 10.06 11.62 -4.55
C THR A 415 11.03 10.77 -5.36
N GLY A 416 12.24 11.28 -5.63
CA GLY A 416 13.21 10.66 -6.57
C GLY A 416 12.80 10.73 -8.04
N ARG A 417 11.63 11.32 -8.36
CA ARG A 417 11.04 11.38 -9.70
C ARG A 417 11.33 12.72 -10.37
N GLU A 418 11.19 12.73 -11.68
CA GLU A 418 11.28 13.95 -12.50
C GLU A 418 9.93 14.69 -12.51
N TYR A 419 9.95 15.97 -12.15
CA TYR A 419 8.74 16.80 -12.08
C TYR A 419 8.21 17.09 -13.49
N GLY A 420 6.88 17.00 -13.67
CA GLY A 420 6.24 17.19 -14.99
C GLY A 420 6.39 16.01 -15.97
N LYS A 421 7.06 14.91 -15.60
CA LYS A 421 7.18 13.75 -16.48
C LYS A 421 5.82 13.07 -16.70
N GLN A 422 5.40 12.96 -17.96
CA GLN A 422 4.07 12.47 -18.37
C GLN A 422 3.65 11.14 -17.76
N GLU A 423 4.59 10.20 -17.52
CA GLU A 423 4.33 8.88 -16.93
C GLU A 423 3.71 8.94 -15.53
N TYR A 424 3.82 10.07 -14.82
CA TYR A 424 3.33 10.22 -13.45
C TYR A 424 1.94 10.84 -13.37
N TYR A 425 1.43 11.39 -14.47
CA TYR A 425 0.15 12.09 -14.53
C TYR A 425 -0.80 11.38 -15.50
N HIS A 426 -2.09 11.45 -15.21
CA HIS A 426 -3.12 10.92 -16.10
C HIS A 426 -3.46 11.91 -17.21
N LEU A 427 -3.31 13.22 -16.94
CA LEU A 427 -3.64 14.28 -17.88
C LEU A 427 -2.61 15.42 -17.79
N GLY A 428 -2.02 15.78 -18.92
CA GLY A 428 -1.30 17.04 -19.11
C GLY A 428 -2.23 18.07 -19.76
N VAL A 429 -2.24 19.31 -19.25
CA VAL A 429 -3.10 20.39 -19.76
C VAL A 429 -2.25 21.58 -20.15
N ASP A 430 -2.28 21.94 -21.43
CA ASP A 430 -1.70 23.19 -21.93
C ASP A 430 -2.69 24.35 -21.74
N SER A 431 -2.60 24.96 -20.57
CA SER A 431 -3.40 26.12 -20.19
C SER A 431 -3.11 27.39 -21.00
N GLY A 432 -1.95 27.46 -21.68
CA GLY A 432 -1.61 28.58 -22.53
C GLY A 432 -2.33 28.53 -23.88
N MET A 433 -2.64 27.32 -24.35
CA MET A 433 -3.46 27.09 -25.54
C MET A 433 -4.96 27.22 -25.22
N LEU A 434 -5.42 26.61 -24.13
CA LEU A 434 -6.84 26.51 -23.80
C LEU A 434 -7.40 27.75 -23.06
N GLY A 435 -6.57 28.41 -22.25
CA GLY A 435 -7.07 29.36 -21.25
C GLY A 435 -7.59 28.65 -19.98
N THR A 436 -7.91 29.42 -18.94
CA THR A 436 -8.25 28.88 -17.62
C THR A 436 -9.60 28.15 -17.62
N GLU A 437 -10.65 28.75 -18.18
CA GLU A 437 -12.01 28.20 -18.15
C GLU A 437 -12.13 26.92 -18.98
N GLU A 438 -11.64 26.95 -20.22
CA GLU A 438 -11.66 25.78 -21.10
C GLU A 438 -10.81 24.63 -20.56
N SER A 439 -9.69 24.93 -19.87
CA SER A 439 -8.92 23.91 -19.16
C SER A 439 -9.77 23.18 -18.12
N VAL A 440 -10.65 23.89 -17.41
CA VAL A 440 -11.57 23.28 -16.42
C VAL A 440 -12.61 22.40 -17.11
N GLU A 441 -13.19 22.84 -18.23
CA GLU A 441 -14.12 22.04 -19.04
C GLU A 441 -13.49 20.73 -19.51
N VAL A 442 -12.29 20.81 -20.11
CA VAL A 442 -11.54 19.64 -20.60
C VAL A 442 -11.23 18.68 -19.45
N ILE A 443 -10.77 19.19 -18.31
CA ILE A 443 -10.50 18.36 -17.13
C ILE A 443 -11.77 17.64 -16.67
N VAL A 444 -12.88 18.37 -16.58
CA VAL A 444 -14.19 17.83 -16.23
C VAL A 444 -14.60 16.69 -17.17
N ASP A 445 -14.47 16.88 -18.48
CA ASP A 445 -14.85 15.87 -19.46
C ASP A 445 -13.97 14.62 -19.42
N VAL A 446 -12.67 14.79 -19.21
CA VAL A 446 -11.77 13.65 -19.01
C VAL A 446 -12.09 12.93 -17.70
N LEU A 447 -12.39 13.65 -16.63
CA LEU A 447 -12.83 13.05 -15.37
C LEU A 447 -14.11 12.24 -15.56
N ARG A 448 -15.11 12.76 -16.30
CA ARG A 448 -16.34 12.01 -16.66
C ARG A 448 -16.00 10.68 -17.32
N ARG A 449 -15.20 10.70 -18.39
CA ARG A 449 -14.80 9.49 -19.12
C ARG A 449 -14.00 8.53 -18.24
N TRP A 450 -13.13 9.05 -17.38
CA TRP A 450 -12.36 8.25 -16.44
C TRP A 450 -13.27 7.54 -15.42
N CYS A 451 -14.35 8.20 -15.00
CA CYS A 451 -15.39 7.63 -14.16
C CYS A 451 -16.21 6.56 -14.90
N ASP A 452 -16.60 6.83 -16.15
CA ASP A 452 -17.43 5.93 -16.98
C ASP A 452 -16.72 4.62 -17.32
N VAL A 453 -15.44 4.68 -17.72
CA VAL A 453 -14.61 3.49 -18.02
C VAL A 453 -14.47 2.57 -16.80
N ARG A 454 -14.63 3.10 -15.59
CA ARG A 454 -14.52 2.34 -14.34
C ARG A 454 -15.84 1.74 -13.85
N GLY A 455 -16.93 1.92 -14.59
CA GLY A 455 -18.18 1.14 -14.55
C GLY A 455 -18.74 0.72 -13.18
N SER A 456 -19.84 1.36 -12.76
CA SER A 456 -20.76 0.93 -11.67
C SER A 456 -20.25 1.00 -10.22
N HIS A 457 -19.48 2.03 -9.87
CA HIS A 457 -19.29 2.39 -8.46
C HIS A 457 -20.12 3.64 -8.10
N PRO A 458 -20.89 3.66 -6.99
CA PRO A 458 -21.62 4.86 -6.51
C PRO A 458 -20.74 6.11 -6.28
N LEU A 459 -19.40 5.95 -6.32
CA LEU A 459 -18.34 6.99 -6.39
C LEU A 459 -18.46 7.93 -7.56
N TYR A 460 -18.94 7.42 -8.68
CA TYR A 460 -18.91 8.14 -9.93
C TYR A 460 -20.24 8.83 -10.25
N ALA A 461 -21.29 8.55 -9.47
CA ALA A 461 -22.58 9.22 -9.54
C ALA A 461 -22.51 10.67 -9.04
N LEU A 462 -21.76 10.93 -7.96
CA LEU A 462 -21.66 12.27 -7.34
C LEU A 462 -20.89 13.27 -8.20
N ALA A 463 -19.84 12.81 -8.90
CA ALA A 463 -19.22 13.59 -9.96
C ALA A 463 -20.24 13.86 -11.07
N ARG A 464 -20.92 12.82 -11.57
CA ARG A 464 -21.89 12.93 -12.68
C ARG A 464 -23.08 13.87 -12.37
N GLU A 465 -23.51 13.96 -11.11
CA GLU A 465 -24.61 14.84 -10.67
C GLU A 465 -24.20 16.32 -10.55
N ASN A 466 -22.95 16.63 -10.15
CA ASN A 466 -22.43 18.01 -10.03
C ASN A 466 -21.82 18.56 -11.33
N LEU A 467 -22.10 17.91 -12.45
CA LEU A 467 -21.47 18.16 -13.73
C LEU A 467 -22.51 18.79 -14.67
N PRO A 468 -22.29 20.00 -15.24
CA PRO A 468 -23.30 20.69 -16.03
C PRO A 468 -23.79 19.83 -17.20
N GLY A 469 -25.11 19.77 -17.37
CA GLY A 469 -25.78 18.88 -18.31
C GLY A 469 -25.41 19.13 -19.77
N GLU A 470 -25.19 18.02 -20.48
CA GLU A 470 -25.09 17.82 -21.94
C GLU A 470 -24.61 19.00 -22.82
N LEU A 471 -23.38 18.87 -23.33
CA LEU A 471 -23.08 19.35 -24.69
C LEU A 471 -23.87 18.47 -25.66
N LYS A 472 -24.94 19.04 -26.23
CA LYS A 472 -25.67 18.49 -27.37
C LYS A 472 -24.80 18.42 -28.62
#